data_AF-A0A954BKW5-F1
#
_entry.id   AF-A0A954BKW5-F1
#
_cell.length_a   1.000
_cell.length_b   1.000
_cell.length_c   1.000
_cell.angle_alpha   90.00
_cell.angle_beta   90.00
_cell.angle_gamma   90.00
#
_symmetry.space_group_name_H-M   'P 1'
#
loop_
_entity.id
_entity.type
_entity.pdbx_description
1 polymer ?
#
loop_
_entity_poly.entity_id
_entity_poly.type
_entity_poly.pdbx_seq_one_letter_code
_entity_poly.pdbx_strand_id
1 'polypeptide(L)'
;MVQAFNRLVGRGLALAAAPFLLAGCQCLWPFAPAAIEEDVNGEAEIASVPACPEVTSAESWVNRMPSVGANPVKLIVSLRIASEDAWMLSPADDQAGGALALDLVPGGNSVPGTVGYNQSQPSPLPDDILILCGGKEAARIGEVMIVQ
;
A
#
# COMPACT_ATOMS: atom_id res chain seq x y z
N MET A 1 -25.73 -46.79 6.30
CA MET A 1 -25.99 -46.56 7.74
C MET A 1 -26.16 -45.07 7.98
N VAL A 2 -27.37 -44.69 8.43
CA VAL A 2 -27.69 -43.63 9.42
C VAL A 2 -27.45 -42.17 8.98
N GLN A 3 -28.49 -41.45 8.48
CA GLN A 3 -29.41 -40.50 9.17
C GLN A 3 -28.71 -39.21 9.65
N ALA A 4 -29.01 -37.98 9.17
CA ALA A 4 -30.24 -37.16 9.13
C ALA A 4 -30.52 -36.33 10.41
N PHE A 5 -31.04 -35.10 10.19
CA PHE A 5 -31.68 -34.13 11.12
C PHE A 5 -30.75 -33.28 12.02
N ASN A 6 -30.97 -31.99 12.31
CA ASN A 6 -32.16 -31.12 12.41
C ASN A 6 -31.72 -29.62 12.31
N ARG A 7 -32.32 -28.75 11.48
CA ARG A 7 -33.40 -27.77 11.78
C ARG A 7 -33.39 -27.08 13.16
N LEU A 8 -33.19 -25.76 13.14
CA LEU A 8 -33.84 -24.70 13.95
C LEU A 8 -33.94 -23.50 12.98
N VAL A 9 -35.05 -22.94 12.51
CA VAL A 9 -36.37 -22.57 13.06
C VAL A 9 -36.29 -21.68 14.30
N GLY A 10 -36.32 -20.37 14.04
CA GLY A 10 -36.76 -19.33 14.97
C GLY A 10 -37.56 -18.29 14.18
N ARG A 11 -38.88 -18.31 14.35
CA ARG A 11 -39.90 -17.52 13.65
C ARG A 11 -40.74 -16.84 14.73
N GLY A 12 -41.05 -15.55 14.60
CA GLY A 12 -42.06 -14.85 15.40
C GLY A 12 -41.70 -13.38 15.63
N LEU A 13 -42.30 -12.43 14.89
CA LEU A 13 -43.53 -11.66 15.21
C LEU A 13 -43.28 -10.64 16.34
N ALA A 14 -43.74 -9.39 16.31
CA ALA A 14 -44.55 -8.58 15.40
C ALA A 14 -44.69 -7.16 16.02
N LEU A 15 -45.24 -6.22 15.23
CA LEU A 15 -46.01 -5.02 15.67
C LEU A 15 -45.18 -3.88 16.29
N ALA A 16 -45.41 -2.59 16.01
CA ALA A 16 -46.50 -1.88 15.35
C ALA A 16 -46.06 -0.44 14.97
N ALA A 17 -46.78 0.16 14.02
CA ALA A 17 -47.33 1.54 13.96
C ALA A 17 -46.45 2.74 14.43
N ALA A 18 -46.39 3.91 13.78
CA ALA A 18 -47.39 4.62 12.98
C ALA A 18 -46.71 5.77 12.18
N PRO A 19 -47.30 6.23 11.06
CA PRO A 19 -46.93 7.46 10.39
C PRO A 19 -47.69 8.64 11.02
N PHE A 20 -46.98 9.60 11.61
CA PHE A 20 -47.58 10.87 12.04
C PHE A 20 -47.42 11.92 10.93
N LEU A 21 -48.46 12.01 10.09
CA LEU A 21 -48.80 13.25 9.39
C LEU A 21 -49.56 14.13 10.39
N LEU A 22 -48.96 15.25 10.80
CA LEU A 22 -49.72 16.39 11.30
C LEU A 22 -49.29 17.64 10.54
N ALA A 23 -50.25 18.14 9.79
CA ALA A 23 -50.25 19.45 9.18
C ALA A 23 -50.32 20.55 10.24
N GLY A 24 -49.60 21.65 9.97
CA GLY A 24 -49.92 22.99 10.45
C GLY A 24 -49.40 23.36 11.85
N CYS A 25 -48.41 24.23 11.92
CA CYS A 25 -48.65 25.67 12.16
C CYS A 25 -47.32 26.43 12.05
N GLN A 26 -47.31 27.45 11.20
CA GLN A 26 -46.22 28.39 11.01
C GLN A 26 -46.13 29.29 12.24
N CYS A 27 -45.09 29.14 13.06
CA CYS A 27 -44.67 30.19 13.99
C CYS A 27 -43.26 30.61 13.60
N LEU A 28 -43.19 31.72 12.86
CA LEU A 28 -42.00 32.55 12.74
C LEU A 28 -41.48 32.88 14.14
N TRP A 29 -40.26 32.45 14.47
CA TRP A 29 -39.26 33.36 15.04
C TRP A 29 -37.83 32.85 14.80
N PRO A 30 -36.89 33.77 14.54
CA PRO A 30 -35.49 33.45 14.30
C PRO A 30 -34.78 33.40 15.66
N PHE A 31 -34.44 32.20 16.12
CA PHE A 31 -33.44 32.07 17.17
C PHE A 31 -32.18 31.55 16.53
N ALA A 32 -31.25 32.48 16.28
CA ALA A 32 -29.89 32.16 15.85
C ALA A 32 -29.28 31.17 16.84
N PRO A 33 -28.84 29.97 16.42
CA PRO A 33 -27.88 29.25 17.22
C PRO A 33 -26.60 30.07 17.22
N ALA A 34 -26.14 30.39 18.43
CA ALA A 34 -24.87 31.01 18.72
C ALA A 34 -23.78 30.43 17.81
N ALA A 35 -22.96 31.31 17.26
CA ALA A 35 -21.67 30.95 16.69
C ALA A 35 -20.95 30.08 17.72
N ILE A 36 -20.90 28.79 17.44
CA ILE A 36 -19.83 27.95 17.94
C ILE A 36 -18.65 28.39 17.08
N GLU A 37 -17.89 29.36 17.58
CA GLU A 37 -16.52 29.56 17.12
C GLU A 37 -15.73 28.34 17.60
N GLU A 38 -15.95 27.20 16.94
CA GLU A 38 -14.90 26.21 16.84
C GLU A 38 -13.90 26.80 15.85
N ASP A 39 -12.90 27.47 16.41
CA ASP A 39 -11.58 27.61 15.83
C ASP A 39 -11.05 26.20 15.53
N VAL A 40 -11.59 25.57 14.49
CA VAL A 40 -10.93 24.45 13.82
C VAL A 40 -9.91 25.09 12.91
N ASN A 41 -8.92 25.75 13.51
CA ASN A 41 -7.58 25.84 12.92
C ASN A 41 -6.88 24.49 13.13
N GLY A 42 -7.58 23.44 12.73
CA GLY A 42 -7.04 22.16 12.42
C GLY A 42 -7.20 22.04 10.92
N GLU A 43 -6.33 22.73 10.18
CA GLU A 43 -5.90 22.19 8.90
C GLU A 43 -5.46 20.75 9.22
N ALA A 44 -6.40 19.81 9.05
CA ALA A 44 -6.06 18.45 8.82
C ALA A 44 -5.19 18.52 7.57
N GLU A 45 -3.89 18.56 7.79
CA GLU A 45 -2.87 18.39 6.78
C GLU A 45 -3.23 17.06 6.15
N ILE A 46 -4.00 17.12 5.07
CA ILE A 46 -4.21 15.97 4.21
C ILE A 46 -2.82 15.79 3.63
N ALA A 47 -1.99 15.00 4.32
CA ALA A 47 -0.66 14.66 3.91
C ALA A 47 -0.80 14.13 2.48
N SER A 48 -0.51 14.98 1.52
CA SER A 48 -0.67 14.68 0.12
C SER A 48 0.27 13.52 -0.14
N VAL A 49 -0.27 12.37 -0.53
CA VAL A 49 0.58 11.26 -0.95
C VAL A 49 1.46 11.79 -2.08
N PRO A 50 2.80 11.80 -1.91
CA PRO A 50 3.67 12.37 -2.91
C PRO A 50 3.52 11.60 -4.22
N ALA A 51 3.58 12.33 -5.34
CA ALA A 51 3.50 11.72 -6.65
C ALA A 51 4.65 10.73 -6.88
N CYS A 52 4.42 9.72 -7.71
CA CYS A 52 5.45 8.76 -8.08
C CYS A 52 6.66 9.45 -8.71
N PRO A 53 7.87 9.26 -8.18
CA PRO A 53 9.05 9.95 -8.67
C PRO A 53 9.56 9.26 -9.94
N GLU A 54 10.24 10.03 -10.78
CA GLU A 54 10.89 9.48 -11.98
C GLU A 54 12.09 8.62 -11.58
N VAL A 55 12.18 7.41 -12.14
CA VAL A 55 13.32 6.52 -11.97
C VAL A 55 14.38 6.86 -13.02
N THR A 56 15.53 7.34 -12.58
CA THR A 56 16.64 7.77 -13.45
C THR A 56 17.69 6.69 -13.70
N SER A 57 17.78 5.70 -12.81
CA SER A 57 18.60 4.50 -12.98
C SER A 57 18.03 3.35 -12.16
N ALA A 58 18.16 2.13 -12.67
CA ALA A 58 17.72 0.91 -12.01
C ALA A 58 18.71 -0.22 -12.28
N GLU A 59 19.26 -0.79 -11.23
CA GLU A 59 20.28 -1.84 -11.30
C GLU A 59 19.96 -2.96 -10.33
N SER A 60 20.29 -4.19 -10.71
CA SER A 60 20.17 -5.34 -9.82
C SER A 60 21.38 -6.25 -9.93
N TRP A 61 21.79 -6.79 -8.79
CA TRP A 61 22.90 -7.73 -8.74
C TRP A 61 22.81 -8.70 -7.58
N VAL A 62 23.54 -9.79 -7.71
CA VAL A 62 23.80 -10.77 -6.67
C VAL A 62 25.29 -10.75 -6.35
N ASN A 63 25.62 -10.53 -5.07
CA ASN A 63 27.00 -10.60 -4.61
C ASN A 63 27.35 -12.03 -4.17
N ARG A 64 28.21 -12.71 -4.92
CA ARG A 64 28.71 -14.06 -4.64
C ARG A 64 30.16 -14.08 -4.14
N MET A 65 30.71 -12.93 -3.73
CA MET A 65 32.05 -12.90 -3.15
C MET A 65 32.16 -13.93 -2.01
N PRO A 66 33.28 -14.67 -1.92
CA PRO A 66 33.49 -15.61 -0.83
C PRO A 66 33.45 -14.88 0.52
N SER A 67 32.38 -15.09 1.29
CA SER A 67 32.31 -14.60 2.66
C SER A 67 32.87 -15.64 3.62
N VAL A 68 33.61 -15.21 4.63
CA VAL A 68 33.99 -16.10 5.74
C VAL A 68 32.72 -16.45 6.52
N GLY A 69 32.32 -17.71 6.50
CA GLY A 69 31.08 -18.21 7.11
C GLY A 69 29.92 -18.40 6.13
N ALA A 70 28.82 -18.99 6.60
CA ALA A 70 27.65 -19.32 5.79
C ALA A 70 26.67 -18.13 5.69
N ASN A 71 27.13 -17.00 5.13
CA ASN A 71 26.21 -15.90 4.86
C ASN A 71 25.37 -16.24 3.62
N PRO A 72 24.04 -16.09 3.67
CA PRO A 72 23.21 -16.31 2.51
C PRO A 72 23.52 -15.24 1.46
N VAL A 73 23.70 -15.69 0.22
CA VAL A 73 23.81 -14.82 -0.95
C VAL A 73 22.55 -13.98 -1.08
N LYS A 74 22.70 -12.68 -1.34
CA LYS A 74 21.60 -11.73 -1.44
C LYS A 74 21.43 -11.21 -2.86
N LEU A 75 20.17 -11.10 -3.27
CA LEU A 75 19.77 -10.24 -4.39
C LEU A 75 19.66 -8.81 -3.85
N ILE A 76 20.26 -7.87 -4.57
CA ILE A 76 20.25 -6.44 -4.27
C ILE A 76 19.68 -5.71 -5.48
N VAL A 77 18.76 -4.79 -5.23
CA VAL A 77 18.17 -3.88 -6.21
C VAL A 77 18.44 -2.46 -5.74
N SER A 78 18.91 -1.62 -6.64
CA SER A 78 19.22 -0.22 -6.38
C SER A 78 18.60 0.67 -7.45
N LEU A 79 17.91 1.72 -7.03
CA LEU A 79 17.32 2.73 -7.89
C LEU A 79 17.90 4.11 -7.57
N ARG A 80 18.04 4.93 -8.61
CA ARG A 80 18.17 6.39 -8.47
C ARG A 80 16.85 7.03 -8.89
N ILE A 81 16.32 7.92 -8.07
CA ILE A 81 15.03 8.58 -8.32
C ILE A 81 15.18 10.10 -8.27
N ALA A 82 14.36 10.81 -9.05
CA ALA A 82 14.31 12.27 -9.04
C ALA A 82 13.31 12.76 -7.97
N SER A 83 13.67 12.62 -6.70
CA SER A 83 12.85 13.10 -5.57
C SER A 83 13.72 13.56 -4.40
N GLU A 84 13.26 14.60 -3.73
CA GLU A 84 13.83 15.11 -2.48
C GLU A 84 13.21 14.45 -1.24
N ASP A 85 12.12 13.69 -1.42
CA ASP A 85 11.46 12.92 -0.37
C ASP A 85 12.16 11.57 -0.16
N ALA A 86 11.93 10.97 1.01
CA ALA A 86 12.33 9.61 1.28
C ALA A 86 11.40 8.62 0.57
N TRP A 87 11.97 7.58 -0.03
CA TRP A 87 11.25 6.48 -0.67
C TRP A 87 11.88 5.14 -0.33
N MET A 88 11.07 4.09 -0.32
CA MET A 88 11.54 2.71 -0.12
C MET A 88 10.96 1.79 -1.19
N LEU A 89 11.63 0.65 -1.38
CA LEU A 89 11.11 -0.46 -2.15
C LEU A 89 10.55 -1.52 -1.19
N SER A 90 9.33 -1.95 -1.42
CA SER A 90 8.68 -3.07 -0.73
C SER A 90 8.26 -4.15 -1.72
N PRO A 91 8.21 -5.43 -1.33
CA PRO A 91 7.60 -6.46 -2.17
C PRO A 91 6.15 -6.08 -2.49
N ALA A 92 5.76 -6.17 -3.76
CA ALA A 92 4.37 -6.02 -4.15
C ALA A 92 3.56 -7.26 -3.73
N ASP A 93 2.26 -7.08 -3.47
CA ASP A 93 1.36 -8.18 -3.10
C ASP A 93 1.20 -9.19 -4.26
N ASP A 94 1.14 -8.67 -5.49
CA ASP A 94 0.95 -9.46 -6.70
C ASP A 94 2.31 -9.74 -7.36
N GLN A 95 2.93 -10.86 -6.99
CA GLN A 95 4.12 -11.36 -7.66
C GLN A 95 3.74 -11.97 -9.02
N ALA A 96 4.20 -11.35 -10.12
CA ALA A 96 3.95 -11.84 -11.47
C ALA A 96 4.83 -13.07 -11.74
N GLY A 97 4.25 -14.15 -12.30
CA GLY A 97 4.88 -15.47 -12.40
C GLY A 97 6.30 -15.48 -13.01
N GLY A 98 7.32 -15.51 -12.14
CA GLY A 98 8.75 -15.54 -12.50
C GLY A 98 9.48 -14.21 -12.36
N ALA A 99 8.74 -13.10 -12.23
CA ALA A 99 9.28 -11.77 -11.99
C ALA A 99 9.20 -11.40 -10.50
N LEU A 100 10.17 -10.62 -10.04
CA LEU A 100 10.11 -9.99 -8.72
C LEU A 100 9.44 -8.62 -8.86
N ALA A 101 8.25 -8.45 -8.29
CA ALA A 101 7.55 -7.17 -8.28
C ALA A 101 7.84 -6.41 -6.97
N LEU A 102 8.29 -5.16 -7.10
CA LEU A 102 8.58 -4.25 -5.99
C LEU A 102 7.79 -2.95 -6.16
N ASP A 103 7.07 -2.54 -5.12
CA ASP A 103 6.43 -1.24 -5.02
C ASP A 103 7.40 -0.19 -4.47
N LEU A 104 7.47 0.94 -5.18
CA LEU A 104 8.12 2.16 -4.78
C LEU A 104 7.11 2.99 -3.98
N VAL A 105 7.30 3.03 -2.66
CA VAL A 105 6.38 3.66 -1.71
C VAL A 105 7.07 4.79 -0.94
N PRO A 106 6.32 5.84 -0.57
CA PRO A 106 6.90 6.97 0.15
C PRO A 106 7.32 6.59 1.59
N GLY A 107 8.35 7.25 2.07
CA GLY A 107 8.90 7.12 3.42
C GLY A 107 10.06 6.13 3.53
N GLY A 108 10.25 5.62 4.74
CA GLY A 108 11.37 4.74 5.10
C GLY A 108 12.61 5.48 5.56
N ASN A 109 13.68 4.71 5.76
CA ASN A 109 14.95 5.20 6.27
C ASN A 109 15.99 5.38 5.14
N SER A 110 15.54 5.50 3.90
CA SER A 110 16.41 5.68 2.73
C SER A 110 16.88 7.13 2.62
N VAL A 111 18.06 7.31 2.04
CA VAL A 111 18.54 8.64 1.65
C VAL A 111 17.75 9.14 0.44
N PRO A 112 17.26 10.39 0.43
CA PRO A 112 16.58 10.97 -0.73
C PRO A 112 17.36 10.75 -2.04
N GLY A 113 16.63 10.45 -3.12
CA GLY A 113 17.20 10.17 -4.43
C GLY A 113 17.79 8.77 -4.62
N THR A 114 17.96 7.95 -3.57
CA THR A 114 18.47 6.58 -3.68
C THR A 114 17.57 5.60 -2.94
N VAL A 115 17.17 4.53 -3.61
CA VAL A 115 16.30 3.51 -3.02
C VAL A 115 16.92 2.14 -3.19
N GLY A 116 16.93 1.36 -2.11
CA GLY A 116 17.52 0.02 -2.10
C GLY A 116 16.55 -1.03 -1.59
N TYR A 117 16.65 -2.22 -2.17
CA TYR A 117 15.98 -3.42 -1.68
C TYR A 117 16.99 -4.57 -1.64
N ASN A 118 16.90 -5.42 -0.63
CA ASN A 118 17.67 -6.65 -0.59
C ASN A 118 16.86 -7.79 0.00
N GLN A 119 17.07 -8.98 -0.55
CA GLN A 119 16.49 -10.23 -0.05
C GLN A 119 17.47 -11.37 -0.21
N SER A 120 17.19 -12.50 0.46
CA SER A 120 17.85 -13.76 0.14
C SER A 120 17.66 -14.09 -1.34
N GLN A 121 18.71 -14.55 -1.99
CA GLN A 121 18.70 -14.87 -3.42
C GLN A 121 17.59 -15.90 -3.72
N PRO A 122 16.62 -15.57 -4.58
CA PRO A 122 15.70 -16.57 -5.12
C PRO A 122 16.43 -17.68 -5.89
N SER A 123 15.82 -18.85 -5.92
CA SER A 123 16.26 -19.98 -6.75
C SER A 123 15.02 -20.58 -7.44
N PRO A 124 14.84 -20.39 -8.76
CA PRO A 124 15.72 -19.68 -9.69
C PRO A 124 15.76 -18.16 -9.44
N LEU A 125 16.75 -17.47 -10.04
CA LEU A 125 16.75 -16.00 -10.09
C LEU A 125 15.54 -15.52 -10.93
N PRO A 126 14.97 -14.34 -10.60
CA PRO A 126 13.92 -13.77 -11.41
C PRO A 126 14.46 -13.36 -12.78
N ASP A 127 13.66 -13.57 -13.82
CA ASP A 127 13.99 -13.14 -15.18
C ASP A 127 13.89 -11.61 -15.31
N ASP A 128 12.91 -11.02 -14.63
CA ASP A 128 12.64 -9.58 -14.60
C ASP A 128 12.41 -9.10 -13.16
N ILE A 129 12.79 -7.85 -12.90
CA ILE A 129 12.36 -7.11 -11.70
C ILE A 129 11.50 -5.93 -12.15
N LEU A 130 10.26 -5.91 -11.67
CA LEU A 130 9.28 -4.87 -11.97
C LEU A 130 9.26 -3.86 -10.82
N ILE A 131 9.47 -2.59 -11.14
CA ILE A 131 9.31 -1.49 -10.18
C ILE A 131 7.96 -0.86 -10.46
N LEU A 132 7.06 -0.94 -9.48
CA LEU A 132 5.73 -0.40 -9.53
C LEU A 132 5.66 0.85 -8.66
N CYS A 133 4.81 1.81 -9.00
CA CYS A 133 4.44 2.90 -8.11
C CYS A 133 2.97 3.22 -8.29
N GLY A 134 2.19 3.16 -7.21
CA GLY A 134 0.74 3.34 -7.26
C GLY A 134 0.06 2.38 -8.25
N GLY A 135 0.56 1.15 -8.38
CA GLY A 135 0.02 0.12 -9.29
C GLY A 135 0.39 0.29 -10.77
N LYS A 136 1.30 1.19 -11.12
CA LYS A 136 1.80 1.37 -12.51
C LYS A 136 3.29 1.05 -12.59
N GLU A 137 3.73 0.50 -13.71
CA GLU A 137 5.16 0.27 -13.97
C GLU A 137 5.91 1.61 -14.07
N ALA A 138 6.87 1.79 -13.16
CA ALA A 138 7.77 2.93 -13.11
C ALA A 138 9.13 2.62 -13.76
N ALA A 139 9.60 1.37 -13.60
CA ALA A 139 10.81 0.87 -14.26
C ALA A 139 10.80 -0.66 -14.35
N ARG A 140 11.68 -1.20 -15.18
CA ARG A 140 11.92 -2.64 -15.34
C ARG A 140 13.41 -2.92 -15.45
N ILE A 141 13.86 -3.95 -14.76
CA ILE A 141 15.23 -4.46 -14.83
C ILE A 141 15.15 -5.86 -15.44
N GLY A 142 15.68 -6.02 -16.65
CA GLY A 142 15.58 -7.27 -17.40
C GLY A 142 16.74 -8.25 -17.20
N GLU A 143 17.73 -7.91 -16.37
CA GLU A 143 18.83 -8.82 -16.05
C GLU A 143 19.33 -8.58 -14.62
N VAL A 144 19.58 -9.68 -13.90
CA VAL A 144 20.25 -9.69 -12.61
C VAL A 144 21.73 -10.00 -12.81
N MET A 145 22.59 -9.02 -12.56
CA MET A 145 24.04 -9.20 -12.69
C MET A 145 24.58 -10.12 -11.58
N ILE A 146 25.50 -11.02 -11.90
CA ILE A 146 26.21 -11.82 -10.90
C ILE A 146 27.60 -11.24 -10.71
N VAL A 147 27.86 -10.67 -9.53
CA VAL A 147 29.18 -10.16 -9.13
C VAL A 147 29.89 -11.24 -8.33
N GLN A 148 31.11 -11.59 -8.73
CA GLN A 148 31.93 -12.65 -8.14
C GLN A 148 33.22 -12.09 -7.55
#